data_AF-A0A1J5ISK8-F1
#
_entry.id   AF-A0A1J5ISK8-F1
#
_cell.length_a   1.000
_cell.length_b   1.000
_cell.length_c   1.000
_cell.angle_alpha   90.00
_cell.angle_beta   90.00
_cell.angle_gamma   90.00
#
_symmetry.space_group_name_H-M   'P 1'
#
loop_
_entity.id
_entity.type
_entity.pdbx_description
1 polymer ?
#
loop_
_entity_poly.entity_id
_entity_poly.type
_entity_poly.pdbx_seq_one_letter_code
_entity_poly.pdbx_strand_id
1 'polypeptide(L)'
;MNRWFHKGNSRRFFRIDMPIKIFIIPSSPIKDYEIYASGINYFPDYIEKAIEKHTDQTLYWMERIQEHKQVTSALFHECLNDIDFLGHCIRTMTRGLNPRKEANFTETLNHHLRGFSTIESIHDSAPKTYNYFKMIEEKYMVFMYAIGEAVMNSTPDKFYGDPNLPKKFKSDRIETVFSGEEVEKIPLVQAILNLNRLLTVYTDAYRQINDDNVLRQHPEGWTVHNTNISASGVALHFNKQFKLFEKVDVMIQLPLNKEILFFNGSIVDTRKMADGKQERVAINFDFPDGKNQNKLQNEIQRFEIEECMSIKLT
;
A
#
# COMPACT_ATOMS: atom_id res chain seq x y z
N MET A 1 -40.82 -27.91 -23.09
CA MET A 1 -40.04 -27.79 -21.84
C MET A 1 -38.75 -27.05 -22.17
N ASN A 2 -38.64 -25.79 -21.75
CA ASN A 2 -37.69 -24.80 -22.28
C ASN A 2 -36.23 -25.10 -21.95
N ARG A 3 -35.41 -25.24 -23.00
CA ARG A 3 -33.95 -25.41 -23.02
C ARG A 3 -33.20 -24.10 -22.68
N TRP A 4 -33.55 -23.42 -21.59
CA TRP A 4 -32.90 -22.15 -21.17
C TRP A 4 -31.82 -22.33 -20.09
N PHE A 5 -31.61 -23.54 -19.57
CA PHE A 5 -30.68 -23.81 -18.44
C PHE A 5 -29.33 -24.44 -18.83
N HIS A 6 -28.98 -24.50 -20.12
CA HIS A 6 -27.69 -25.06 -20.56
C HIS A 6 -26.84 -24.02 -21.31
N LYS A 7 -26.30 -23.04 -20.58
CA LYS A 7 -25.06 -22.30 -20.94
C LYS A 7 -24.32 -21.94 -19.66
N GLY A 8 -23.01 -22.13 -19.65
CA GLY A 8 -22.14 -22.26 -18.47
C GLY A 8 -21.88 -20.99 -17.66
N ASN A 9 -22.91 -20.22 -17.33
CA ASN A 9 -22.82 -19.13 -16.36
C ASN A 9 -24.17 -18.95 -15.67
N SER A 10 -24.44 -19.74 -14.62
CA SER A 10 -25.68 -19.73 -13.82
C SER A 10 -25.79 -18.53 -12.87
N ARG A 11 -25.00 -17.47 -13.09
CA ARG A 11 -24.97 -16.31 -12.20
C ARG A 11 -26.17 -15.41 -12.47
N ARG A 12 -26.80 -14.95 -11.38
CA ARG A 12 -27.97 -14.04 -11.42
C ARG A 12 -27.66 -12.67 -12.06
N PHE A 13 -26.40 -12.23 -11.96
CA PHE A 13 -25.92 -10.98 -12.55
C PHE A 13 -24.68 -11.23 -13.40
N PHE A 14 -24.66 -10.64 -14.59
CA PHE A 14 -23.47 -10.61 -15.43
C PHE A 14 -22.38 -9.76 -14.78
N ARG A 15 -21.12 -10.13 -15.04
CA ARG A 15 -19.93 -9.42 -14.56
C ARG A 15 -19.12 -8.95 -15.74
N ILE A 16 -18.62 -7.74 -15.63
CA ILE A 16 -17.71 -7.13 -16.60
C ILE A 16 -16.48 -6.62 -15.88
N ASP A 17 -15.39 -6.41 -16.60
CA ASP A 17 -14.24 -5.67 -16.10
C ASP A 17 -14.41 -4.21 -16.50
N MET A 18 -14.56 -3.33 -15.51
CA MET A 18 -14.82 -1.91 -15.73
C MET A 18 -13.81 -1.06 -14.93
N PRO A 19 -13.17 -0.06 -15.54
CA PRO A 19 -12.37 0.91 -14.81
C PRO A 19 -13.28 1.83 -13.99
N ILE A 20 -13.22 1.71 -12.66
CA ILE A 20 -14.06 2.51 -11.75
C ILE A 20 -13.30 2.89 -10.49
N LYS A 21 -13.65 4.05 -9.92
CA LYS A 21 -13.16 4.48 -8.61
C LYS A 21 -13.92 3.74 -7.53
N ILE A 22 -13.21 2.98 -6.74
CA ILE A 22 -13.78 2.16 -5.66
C ILE A 22 -12.91 2.30 -4.41
N PHE A 23 -13.57 2.38 -3.26
CA PHE A 23 -12.92 2.44 -1.96
C PHE A 23 -13.56 1.41 -1.03
N ILE A 24 -12.73 0.61 -0.38
CA ILE A 24 -13.15 -0.52 0.45
C ILE A 24 -12.40 -0.46 1.78
N ILE A 25 -13.17 -0.53 2.87
CA ILE A 25 -12.65 -0.55 4.24
C ILE A 25 -13.50 -1.50 5.09
N PRO A 26 -12.92 -2.20 6.09
CA PRO A 26 -13.71 -2.94 7.06
C PRO A 26 -14.76 -2.05 7.73
N SER A 27 -15.98 -2.57 7.86
CA SER A 27 -17.09 -1.85 8.49
C SER A 27 -16.92 -1.72 10.00
N SER A 28 -16.00 -2.48 10.60
CA SER A 28 -15.73 -2.46 12.04
C SER A 28 -14.22 -2.44 12.28
N PRO A 29 -13.66 -1.32 12.78
CA PRO A 29 -12.26 -1.25 13.17
C PRO A 29 -12.00 -2.13 14.40
N ILE A 30 -10.72 -2.36 14.71
CA ILE A 30 -10.34 -3.06 15.93
C ILE A 30 -10.72 -2.17 17.14
N LYS A 31 -11.56 -2.70 18.03
CA LYS A 31 -12.06 -1.98 19.22
C LYS A 31 -11.16 -2.20 20.43
N ASP A 32 -11.21 -1.25 21.38
CA ASP A 32 -10.52 -1.31 22.68
C ASP A 32 -8.99 -1.25 22.61
N TYR A 33 -8.46 -0.63 21.55
CA TYR A 33 -7.03 -0.41 21.33
C TYR A 33 -6.65 1.06 21.49
N GLU A 34 -5.35 1.37 21.40
CA GLU A 34 -4.78 2.67 21.73
C GLU A 34 -4.78 3.64 20.55
N ILE A 35 -4.63 3.08 19.34
CA ILE A 35 -4.68 3.76 18.06
C ILE A 35 -5.73 3.07 17.21
N TYR A 36 -6.48 3.86 16.44
CA TYR A 36 -7.40 3.35 15.43
C TYR A 36 -6.67 2.44 14.44
N ALA A 37 -7.17 1.21 14.30
CA ALA A 37 -6.71 0.26 13.29
C ALA A 37 -7.91 -0.35 12.56
N SER A 38 -7.83 -0.42 11.23
CA SER A 38 -8.92 -0.94 10.39
C SER A 38 -9.12 -2.45 10.54
N GLY A 39 -8.10 -3.19 10.99
CA GLY A 39 -8.11 -4.67 11.01
C GLY A 39 -7.58 -5.30 9.72
N ILE A 40 -7.28 -4.50 8.70
CA ILE A 40 -6.62 -4.94 7.46
C ILE A 40 -5.20 -5.41 7.78
N ASN A 41 -4.80 -6.54 7.17
CA ASN A 41 -3.42 -6.99 7.22
C ASN A 41 -2.60 -6.32 6.10
N TYR A 42 -1.81 -5.31 6.46
CA TYR A 42 -0.89 -4.62 5.55
C TYR A 42 0.47 -5.33 5.38
N PHE A 43 0.73 -6.38 6.17
CA PHE A 43 1.93 -7.21 6.11
C PHE A 43 1.58 -8.70 5.89
N PRO A 44 0.91 -9.05 4.79
CA PRO A 44 0.71 -10.45 4.43
C PRO A 44 2.05 -11.13 4.10
N ASP A 45 2.08 -12.47 4.08
CA ASP A 45 3.32 -13.26 3.95
C ASP A 45 4.23 -12.82 2.80
N TYR A 46 3.66 -12.35 1.68
CA TYR A 46 4.46 -11.93 0.53
C TYR A 46 5.15 -10.57 0.73
N ILE A 47 4.58 -9.69 1.55
CA ILE A 47 5.22 -8.45 1.99
C ILE A 47 6.32 -8.78 2.99
N GLU A 48 6.05 -9.65 3.97
CA GLU A 48 7.08 -10.07 4.96
C GLU A 48 8.26 -10.76 4.27
N LYS A 49 8.01 -11.67 3.33
CA LYS A 49 9.07 -12.27 2.50
C LYS A 49 9.84 -11.25 1.66
N ALA A 50 9.19 -10.19 1.20
CA ALA A 50 9.88 -9.12 0.46
C ALA A 50 10.80 -8.32 1.38
N ILE A 51 10.36 -8.04 2.61
CA ILE A 51 11.16 -7.39 3.65
C ILE A 51 12.40 -8.25 3.95
N GLU A 52 12.20 -9.51 4.32
CA GLU A 52 13.29 -10.47 4.59
C GLU A 52 14.27 -10.53 3.42
N LYS A 53 13.76 -10.72 2.20
CA LYS A 53 14.57 -10.78 0.98
C LYS A 53 15.40 -9.52 0.79
N HIS A 54 14.82 -8.33 0.92
CA HIS A 54 15.55 -7.09 0.67
C HIS A 54 16.56 -6.77 1.78
N THR A 55 16.26 -7.11 3.04
CA THR A 55 17.21 -7.04 4.14
C THR A 55 18.40 -7.97 3.88
N ASP A 56 18.14 -9.25 3.60
CA ASP A 56 19.18 -10.25 3.34
C ASP A 56 20.05 -9.88 2.13
N GLN A 57 19.43 -9.42 1.03
CA GLN A 57 20.16 -8.98 -0.15
C GLN A 57 21.02 -7.73 0.13
N THR A 58 20.52 -6.79 0.92
CA THR A 58 21.29 -5.60 1.31
C THR A 58 22.55 -6.02 2.07
N LEU A 59 22.41 -6.88 3.09
CA LEU A 59 23.53 -7.39 3.88
C LEU A 59 24.50 -8.22 3.03
N TYR A 60 23.98 -9.13 2.21
CA TYR A 60 24.76 -9.97 1.31
C TYR A 60 25.67 -9.14 0.38
N TRP A 61 25.12 -8.10 -0.25
CA TRP A 61 25.89 -7.25 -1.15
C TRP A 61 26.81 -6.30 -0.42
N MET A 62 26.38 -5.77 0.74
CA MET A 62 27.21 -4.93 1.61
C MET A 62 28.52 -5.63 2.00
N GLU A 63 28.47 -6.89 2.42
CA GLU A 63 29.66 -7.65 2.83
C GLU A 63 30.73 -7.81 1.74
N ARG A 64 30.31 -7.69 0.48
CA ARG A 64 31.16 -7.84 -0.72
C ARG A 64 31.81 -6.53 -1.16
N ILE A 65 31.45 -5.40 -0.54
CA ILE A 65 32.07 -4.11 -0.81
C ILE A 65 33.49 -4.10 -0.22
N GLN A 66 34.49 -3.91 -1.07
CA GLN A 66 35.91 -3.89 -0.67
C GLN A 66 36.39 -2.46 -0.35
N GLU A 67 35.99 -1.49 -1.16
CA GLU A 67 36.38 -0.09 -1.00
C GLU A 67 35.66 0.55 0.18
N HIS A 68 36.40 1.29 1.01
CA HIS A 68 35.85 2.02 2.18
C HIS A 68 34.98 1.15 3.11
N LYS A 69 35.25 -0.16 3.18
CA LYS A 69 34.40 -1.17 3.82
C LYS A 69 33.89 -0.77 5.20
N GLN A 70 34.73 -0.23 6.07
CA GLN A 70 34.34 0.16 7.43
C GLN A 70 33.29 1.27 7.42
N VAL A 71 33.52 2.34 6.65
CA VAL A 71 32.61 3.50 6.56
C VAL A 71 31.31 3.09 5.88
N THR A 72 31.40 2.36 4.76
CA THR A 72 30.22 1.92 4.02
C THR A 72 29.37 0.94 4.82
N SER A 73 29.98 -0.01 5.55
CA SER A 73 29.23 -0.95 6.39
C SER A 73 28.53 -0.22 7.54
N ALA A 74 29.19 0.74 8.18
CA ALA A 74 28.58 1.55 9.23
C ALA A 74 27.35 2.32 8.71
N LEU A 75 27.45 2.94 7.53
CA LEU A 75 26.34 3.64 6.89
C LEU A 75 25.16 2.70 6.58
N PHE A 76 25.41 1.53 5.99
CA PHE A 76 24.33 0.57 5.69
C PHE A 76 23.65 0.05 6.96
N HIS A 77 24.41 -0.24 8.02
CA HIS A 77 23.84 -0.67 9.30
C HIS A 77 23.01 0.43 9.96
N GLU A 78 23.45 1.69 9.92
CA GLU A 78 22.64 2.84 10.36
C GLU A 78 21.33 2.90 9.59
N CYS A 79 21.37 2.90 8.25
CA CYS A 79 20.16 2.96 7.43
C CYS A 79 19.21 1.78 7.67
N LEU A 80 19.74 0.55 7.84
CA LEU A 80 18.93 -0.63 8.15
C LEU A 80 18.25 -0.48 9.51
N ASN A 81 18.97 -0.05 10.55
CA ASN A 81 18.40 0.17 11.88
C ASN A 81 17.29 1.24 11.84
N ASP A 82 17.51 2.32 11.10
CA ASP A 82 16.53 3.39 10.93
C ASP A 82 15.26 2.93 10.22
N ILE A 83 15.43 2.16 9.13
CA ILE A 83 14.32 1.58 8.37
C ILE A 83 13.57 0.52 9.19
N ASP A 84 14.27 -0.29 9.98
CA ASP A 84 13.66 -1.28 10.86
C ASP A 84 12.85 -0.63 11.98
N PHE A 85 13.32 0.48 12.56
CA PHE A 85 12.55 1.25 13.52
C PHE A 85 11.26 1.83 12.90
N LEU A 86 11.37 2.38 11.68
CA LEU A 86 10.21 2.83 10.91
C LEU A 86 9.22 1.67 10.68
N GLY A 87 9.72 0.52 10.26
CA GLY A 87 8.92 -0.69 10.05
C GLY A 87 8.24 -1.20 11.32
N HIS A 88 8.94 -1.16 12.45
CA HIS A 88 8.41 -1.49 13.77
C HIS A 88 7.24 -0.59 14.14
N CYS A 89 7.39 0.73 13.99
CA CYS A 89 6.30 1.69 14.27
C CYS A 89 5.05 1.39 13.43
N ILE A 90 5.22 1.13 12.13
CA ILE A 90 4.11 0.82 11.22
C ILE A 90 3.42 -0.48 11.65
N ARG A 91 4.18 -1.56 11.91
CA ARG A 91 3.63 -2.84 12.35
C ARG A 91 2.85 -2.71 13.66
N THR A 92 3.39 -2.00 14.64
CA THR A 92 2.73 -1.77 15.93
C THR A 92 1.40 -1.02 15.76
N MET A 93 1.37 0.04 14.94
CA MET A 93 0.13 0.79 14.64
C MET A 93 -0.92 -0.06 13.94
N THR A 94 -0.54 -0.92 12.99
CA THR A 94 -1.53 -1.80 12.30
C THR A 94 -2.26 -2.77 13.24
N ARG A 95 -1.69 -3.04 14.42
CA ARG A 95 -2.28 -3.86 15.47
C ARG A 95 -3.11 -3.04 16.48
N GLY A 96 -3.25 -1.73 16.26
CA GLY A 96 -3.92 -0.79 17.16
C GLY A 96 -3.10 -0.40 18.39
N LEU A 97 -1.84 -0.83 18.49
CA LEU A 97 -0.96 -0.50 19.61
C LEU A 97 -0.25 0.84 19.34
N ASN A 98 0.06 1.59 20.39
CA ASN A 98 0.80 2.84 20.28
C ASN A 98 2.29 2.63 20.62
N PRO A 99 3.22 2.76 19.65
CA PRO A 99 4.67 2.69 19.89
C PRO A 99 5.16 3.60 21.01
N ARG A 100 4.47 4.72 21.27
CA ARG A 100 4.79 5.68 22.34
C ARG A 100 4.81 5.07 23.73
N LYS A 101 4.14 3.94 23.95
CA LYS A 101 4.14 3.25 25.24
C LYS A 101 5.42 2.46 25.50
N GLU A 102 6.26 2.26 24.50
CA GLU A 102 7.54 1.61 24.66
C GLU A 102 8.52 2.50 25.43
N ALA A 103 9.37 1.86 26.24
CA ALA A 103 10.38 2.57 26.99
C ALA A 103 11.31 3.33 26.03
N ASN A 104 11.61 4.58 26.36
CA ASN A 104 12.47 5.48 25.59
C ASN A 104 11.99 5.82 24.17
N PHE A 105 10.74 5.51 23.78
CA PHE A 105 10.25 5.76 22.42
C PHE A 105 10.52 7.18 21.92
N THR A 106 10.25 8.20 22.75
CA THR A 106 10.48 9.60 22.35
C THR A 106 11.95 9.90 22.08
N GLU A 107 12.87 9.34 22.86
CA GLU A 107 14.31 9.51 22.63
C GLU A 107 14.73 8.79 21.34
N THR A 108 14.28 7.55 21.15
CA THR A 108 14.53 6.76 19.95
C THR A 108 13.97 7.45 18.69
N LEU A 109 12.73 7.93 18.75
CA LEU A 109 12.12 8.72 17.66
C LEU A 109 12.95 9.96 17.36
N ASN A 110 13.34 10.75 18.37
CA ASN A 110 14.16 11.95 18.17
C ASN A 110 15.56 11.64 17.62
N HIS A 111 16.12 10.46 17.91
CA HIS A 111 17.35 10.00 17.30
C HIS A 111 17.16 9.75 15.80
N HIS A 112 16.16 8.95 15.44
CA HIS A 112 15.84 8.61 14.06
C HIS A 112 15.39 9.81 13.21
N LEU A 113 14.74 10.82 13.81
CA LEU A 113 14.39 12.08 13.14
C LEU A 113 15.60 12.99 12.83
N ARG A 114 16.83 12.61 13.19
CA ARG A 114 18.04 13.31 12.76
C ARG A 114 18.51 12.91 11.36
N GLY A 115 17.98 11.81 10.81
CA GLY A 115 18.41 11.25 9.54
C GLY A 115 19.74 10.49 9.65
N PHE A 116 20.32 10.18 8.49
CA PHE A 116 21.51 9.36 8.37
C PHE A 116 22.75 10.20 8.67
N SER A 117 23.32 10.05 9.86
CA SER A 117 24.47 10.83 10.30
C SER A 117 25.79 10.40 9.65
N THR A 118 25.96 9.11 9.37
CA THR A 118 27.22 8.57 8.81
C THR A 118 27.42 9.01 7.35
N ILE A 119 26.37 9.40 6.64
CA ILE A 119 26.42 9.73 5.21
C ILE A 119 27.35 10.91 4.91
N GLU A 120 27.47 11.87 5.84
CA GLU A 120 28.28 13.08 5.63
C GLU A 120 29.76 12.76 5.49
N SER A 121 30.22 11.64 6.09
CA SER A 121 31.61 11.19 5.99
C SER A 121 32.06 10.79 4.57
N ILE A 122 31.11 10.52 3.67
CA ILE A 122 31.39 10.11 2.29
C ILE A 122 31.09 11.19 1.25
N HIS A 123 30.69 12.40 1.68
CA HIS A 123 30.30 13.49 0.79
C HIS A 123 31.39 13.80 -0.25
N ASP A 124 32.62 14.06 0.20
CA ASP A 124 33.72 14.46 -0.67
C ASP A 124 34.37 13.26 -1.38
N SER A 125 34.47 12.11 -0.70
CA SER A 125 35.15 10.93 -1.22
C SER A 125 34.31 10.14 -2.22
N ALA A 126 32.97 10.16 -2.10
CA ALA A 126 32.05 9.39 -2.93
C ALA A 126 30.75 10.16 -3.23
N PRO A 127 30.80 11.29 -3.95
CA PRO A 127 29.68 12.22 -4.12
C PRO A 127 28.45 11.60 -4.82
N LYS A 128 28.65 10.64 -5.74
CA LYS A 128 27.53 9.92 -6.37
C LYS A 128 26.80 9.02 -5.37
N THR A 129 27.54 8.26 -4.59
CA THR A 129 27.01 7.38 -3.54
C THR A 129 26.27 8.20 -2.49
N TYR A 130 26.88 9.29 -2.02
CA TYR A 130 26.25 10.27 -1.13
C TYR A 130 24.89 10.73 -1.68
N ASN A 131 24.82 11.15 -2.94
CA ASN A 131 23.56 11.61 -3.54
C ASN A 131 22.46 10.54 -3.53
N TYR A 132 22.79 9.26 -3.77
CA TYR A 132 21.79 8.19 -3.70
C TYR A 132 21.26 7.98 -2.28
N PHE A 133 22.13 8.00 -1.27
CA PHE A 133 21.71 7.90 0.12
C PHE A 133 20.89 9.13 0.57
N LYS A 134 21.19 10.35 0.12
CA LYS A 134 20.34 11.53 0.39
C LYS A 134 18.94 11.39 -0.23
N MET A 135 18.82 10.77 -1.41
CA MET A 135 17.51 10.49 -2.00
C MET A 135 16.71 9.49 -1.15
N ILE A 136 17.37 8.46 -0.61
CA ILE A 136 16.76 7.48 0.30
C ILE A 136 16.35 8.16 1.60
N GLU A 137 17.24 8.96 2.19
CA GLU A 137 17.01 9.73 3.42
C GLU A 137 15.83 10.69 3.26
N GLU A 138 15.73 11.42 2.13
CA GLU A 138 14.61 12.32 1.85
C GLU A 138 13.25 11.58 1.96
N LYS A 139 13.16 10.39 1.36
CA LYS A 139 11.95 9.54 1.46
C LYS A 139 11.75 9.04 2.89
N TYR A 140 12.79 8.52 3.52
CA TYR A 140 12.76 8.04 4.89
C TYR A 140 12.22 9.10 5.85
N MET A 141 12.78 10.31 5.81
CA MET A 141 12.44 11.41 6.71
C MET A 141 10.99 11.84 6.55
N VAL A 142 10.49 11.99 5.32
CA VAL A 142 9.08 12.34 5.09
C VAL A 142 8.13 11.34 5.75
N PHE A 143 8.42 10.04 5.61
CA PHE A 143 7.59 9.01 6.22
C PHE A 143 7.79 8.92 7.74
N MET A 144 9.01 9.10 8.23
CA MET A 144 9.31 9.05 9.66
C MET A 144 8.60 10.20 10.41
N TYR A 145 8.57 11.41 9.83
CA TYR A 145 7.78 12.52 10.36
C TYR A 145 6.28 12.21 10.35
N ALA A 146 5.75 11.71 9.22
CA ALA A 146 4.33 11.36 9.12
C ALA A 146 3.93 10.29 10.16
N ILE A 147 4.78 9.28 10.36
CA ILE A 147 4.59 8.24 11.37
C ILE A 147 4.67 8.83 12.78
N GLY A 148 5.65 9.69 13.06
CA GLY A 148 5.75 10.40 14.33
C GLY A 148 4.47 11.15 14.67
N GLU A 149 3.96 11.94 13.72
CA GLU A 149 2.69 12.65 13.87
C GLU A 149 1.50 11.70 14.07
N ALA A 150 1.43 10.62 13.31
CA ALA A 150 0.37 9.62 13.46
C ALA A 150 0.40 8.96 14.85
N VAL A 151 1.57 8.54 15.32
CA VAL A 151 1.76 7.91 16.64
C VAL A 151 1.39 8.86 17.78
N MET A 152 1.73 10.14 17.64
CA MET A 152 1.54 11.14 18.68
C MET A 152 0.10 11.65 18.77
N ASN A 153 -0.62 11.72 17.64
CA ASN A 153 -1.91 12.39 17.54
C ASN A 153 -3.10 11.44 17.25
N SER A 154 -2.84 10.17 16.90
CA SER A 154 -3.93 9.20 16.73
C SER A 154 -4.58 8.84 18.06
N THR A 155 -5.84 8.49 17.98
CA THR A 155 -6.69 8.05 19.10
C THR A 155 -7.33 6.70 18.75
N PRO A 156 -7.96 6.01 19.70
CA PRO A 156 -8.68 4.76 19.42
C PRO A 156 -9.75 4.91 18.32
N ASP A 157 -10.38 6.09 18.23
CA ASP A 157 -11.50 6.34 17.31
C ASP A 157 -11.09 7.00 15.99
N LYS A 158 -9.86 7.53 15.91
CA LYS A 158 -9.40 8.31 14.75
C LYS A 158 -7.90 8.16 14.53
N PHE A 159 -7.54 7.71 13.33
CA PHE A 159 -6.17 7.76 12.84
C PHE A 159 -5.81 9.17 12.36
N TYR A 160 -4.63 9.65 12.74
CA TYR A 160 -4.08 10.92 12.28
C TYR A 160 -3.19 10.67 11.05
N GLY A 161 -3.74 10.92 9.86
CA GLY A 161 -3.04 10.78 8.58
C GLY A 161 -2.83 12.11 7.86
N ASP A 162 -1.89 12.12 6.92
CA ASP A 162 -1.56 13.26 6.07
C ASP A 162 -2.22 13.11 4.68
N PRO A 163 -3.19 13.96 4.30
CA PRO A 163 -3.80 13.94 2.96
C PRO A 163 -2.83 14.30 1.83
N ASN A 164 -1.74 14.99 2.15
CA ASN A 164 -0.77 15.50 1.19
C ASN A 164 0.51 14.66 1.13
N LEU A 165 0.51 13.46 1.72
CA LEU A 165 1.68 12.59 1.78
C LEU A 165 2.25 12.36 0.35
N PRO A 166 3.46 12.88 0.03
CA PRO A 166 3.96 12.93 -1.35
C PRO A 166 4.04 11.55 -2.00
N LYS A 167 3.52 11.37 -3.22
CA LYS A 167 3.45 10.04 -3.89
C LYS A 167 4.71 9.60 -4.63
N LYS A 168 5.61 10.54 -4.94
CA LYS A 168 6.82 10.30 -5.74
C LYS A 168 8.03 10.89 -5.05
N PHE A 169 9.13 10.16 -5.09
CA PHE A 169 10.40 10.56 -4.49
C PHE A 169 11.53 10.45 -5.51
N LYS A 170 12.61 11.19 -5.28
CA LYS A 170 13.80 11.10 -6.15
C LYS A 170 14.41 9.70 -6.11
N SER A 171 14.32 9.01 -4.97
CA SER A 171 14.80 7.65 -4.80
C SER A 171 14.08 6.62 -5.66
N ASP A 172 12.87 6.90 -6.16
CA ASP A 172 12.18 6.00 -7.10
C ASP A 172 12.98 5.83 -8.42
N ARG A 173 13.86 6.79 -8.75
CA ARG A 173 14.78 6.68 -9.90
C ARG A 173 15.90 5.67 -9.70
N ILE A 174 16.23 5.31 -8.45
CA ILE A 174 17.30 4.35 -8.13
C ILE A 174 17.01 3.02 -8.80
N GLU A 175 15.74 2.58 -8.78
CA GLU A 175 15.34 1.35 -9.45
C GLU A 175 15.65 1.41 -10.94
N THR A 176 15.28 2.49 -11.62
CA THR A 176 15.53 2.64 -13.06
C THR A 176 17.02 2.65 -13.39
N VAL A 177 17.83 3.35 -12.60
CA VAL A 177 19.27 3.47 -12.85
C VAL A 177 20.01 2.17 -12.55
N PHE A 178 19.56 1.39 -11.57
CA PHE A 178 20.26 0.19 -11.09
C PHE A 178 19.70 -1.14 -11.62
N SER A 179 18.81 -1.11 -12.60
CA SER A 179 18.18 -2.31 -13.20
C SER A 179 18.85 -2.83 -14.47
N GLY A 180 20.01 -2.29 -14.87
CA GLY A 180 20.74 -2.74 -16.07
C GLY A 180 21.66 -3.94 -15.80
N GLU A 181 21.86 -4.81 -16.79
CA GLU A 181 22.77 -5.97 -16.71
C GLU A 181 24.21 -5.57 -16.34
N GLU A 182 24.65 -4.38 -16.78
CA GLU A 182 26.00 -3.85 -16.52
C GLU A 182 26.27 -3.59 -15.03
N VAL A 183 25.23 -3.32 -14.24
CA VAL A 183 25.34 -2.95 -12.83
C VAL A 183 24.84 -4.03 -11.87
N GLU A 184 24.34 -5.14 -12.41
CA GLU A 184 23.82 -6.29 -11.65
C GLU A 184 24.90 -6.93 -10.77
N LYS A 185 26.17 -6.85 -11.19
CA LYS A 185 27.31 -7.46 -10.48
C LYS A 185 28.04 -6.51 -9.54
N ILE A 186 27.65 -5.23 -9.48
CA ILE A 186 28.35 -4.22 -8.68
C ILE A 186 27.79 -4.24 -7.24
N PRO A 187 28.57 -4.66 -6.21
CA PRO A 187 28.04 -4.88 -4.88
C PRO A 187 27.42 -3.63 -4.24
N LEU A 188 28.10 -2.48 -4.33
CA LEU A 188 27.57 -1.22 -3.76
C LEU A 188 26.23 -0.85 -4.38
N VAL A 189 26.10 -0.98 -5.70
CA VAL A 189 24.87 -0.65 -6.43
C VAL A 189 23.73 -1.57 -5.99
N GLN A 190 23.99 -2.88 -5.90
CA GLN A 190 22.97 -3.85 -5.47
C GLN A 190 22.57 -3.68 -4.01
N ALA A 191 23.50 -3.30 -3.12
CA ALA A 191 23.20 -3.00 -1.73
C ALA A 191 22.29 -1.76 -1.63
N ILE A 192 22.60 -0.66 -2.33
CA ILE A 192 21.76 0.55 -2.35
C ILE A 192 20.37 0.25 -2.94
N LEU A 193 20.31 -0.52 -4.03
CA LEU A 193 19.06 -0.91 -4.67
C LEU A 193 18.14 -1.67 -3.70
N ASN A 194 18.68 -2.68 -3.01
CA ASN A 194 17.87 -3.47 -2.08
C ASN A 194 17.50 -2.70 -0.80
N LEU A 195 18.36 -1.80 -0.31
CA LEU A 195 18.03 -0.89 0.78
C LEU A 195 16.86 0.04 0.39
N ASN A 196 16.89 0.61 -0.82
CA ASN A 196 15.81 1.45 -1.31
C ASN A 196 14.50 0.66 -1.50
N ARG A 197 14.58 -0.58 -1.95
CA ARG A 197 13.42 -1.48 -2.07
C ARG A 197 12.84 -1.82 -0.70
N LEU A 198 13.69 -2.10 0.29
CA LEU A 198 13.27 -2.33 1.68
C LEU A 198 12.50 -1.13 2.23
N LEU A 199 13.07 0.07 2.13
CA LEU A 199 12.39 1.30 2.53
C LEU A 199 11.05 1.44 1.79
N THR A 200 11.04 1.18 0.47
CA THR A 200 9.83 1.29 -0.35
C THR A 200 8.72 0.36 0.14
N VAL A 201 9.03 -0.90 0.47
CA VAL A 201 8.05 -1.85 1.01
C VAL A 201 7.38 -1.32 2.29
N TYR A 202 8.16 -0.81 3.25
CA TYR A 202 7.59 -0.23 4.46
C TYR A 202 6.78 1.04 4.19
N THR A 203 7.30 1.95 3.36
CA THR A 203 6.61 3.20 3.03
C THR A 203 5.31 2.97 2.25
N ASP A 204 5.25 1.94 1.40
CA ASP A 204 4.03 1.55 0.68
C ASP A 204 2.99 0.95 1.63
N ALA A 205 3.41 0.18 2.65
CA ALA A 205 2.53 -0.29 3.70
C ALA A 205 1.95 0.89 4.51
N TYR A 206 2.80 1.84 4.94
CA TYR A 206 2.32 3.03 5.65
C TYR A 206 1.38 3.89 4.80
N ARG A 207 1.72 4.10 3.51
CA ARG A 207 0.84 4.85 2.60
C ARG A 207 -0.54 4.21 2.51
N GLN A 208 -0.63 2.90 2.43
CA GLN A 208 -1.94 2.23 2.41
C GLN A 208 -2.73 2.48 3.70
N ILE A 209 -2.08 2.44 4.86
CA ILE A 209 -2.72 2.79 6.14
C ILE A 209 -3.22 4.24 6.10
N ASN A 210 -2.37 5.17 5.68
CA ASN A 210 -2.71 6.58 5.56
C ASN A 210 -3.91 6.80 4.62
N ASP A 211 -3.83 6.26 3.42
CA ASP A 211 -4.82 6.42 2.37
C ASP A 211 -6.17 5.79 2.76
N ASP A 212 -6.16 4.64 3.42
CA ASP A 212 -7.38 3.99 3.93
C ASP A 212 -8.09 4.81 5.00
N ASN A 213 -7.36 5.64 5.74
CA ASN A 213 -7.92 6.47 6.81
C ASN A 213 -8.31 7.87 6.33
N VAL A 214 -7.55 8.43 5.40
CA VAL A 214 -7.74 9.79 4.91
C VAL A 214 -8.66 9.82 3.70
N LEU A 215 -8.44 8.97 2.71
CA LEU A 215 -9.12 9.09 1.43
C LEU A 215 -10.61 8.71 1.49
N ARG A 216 -11.09 8.09 2.56
CA ARG A 216 -12.54 7.84 2.76
C ARG A 216 -13.37 9.11 2.58
N GLN A 217 -12.84 10.27 2.97
CA GLN A 217 -13.50 11.58 2.86
C GLN A 217 -13.11 12.36 1.58
N HIS A 218 -12.22 11.80 0.76
CA HIS A 218 -11.64 12.43 -0.43
C HIS A 218 -11.75 11.55 -1.70
N PRO A 219 -12.97 11.38 -2.27
CA PRO A 219 -13.24 10.55 -3.45
C PRO A 219 -12.46 10.95 -4.71
N GLU A 220 -12.08 12.22 -4.82
CA GLU A 220 -11.18 12.75 -5.85
C GLU A 220 -9.84 12.02 -5.87
N GLY A 221 -9.36 11.59 -4.69
CA GLY A 221 -8.09 10.88 -4.50
C GLY A 221 -8.17 9.36 -4.69
N TRP A 222 -9.37 8.78 -4.84
CA TRP A 222 -9.52 7.33 -5.02
C TRP A 222 -8.86 6.85 -6.31
N THR A 223 -8.17 5.71 -6.21
CA THR A 223 -7.57 5.04 -7.35
C THR A 223 -8.65 4.45 -8.26
N VAL A 224 -8.45 4.57 -9.57
CA VAL A 224 -9.26 3.85 -10.56
C VAL A 224 -8.74 2.43 -10.65
N HIS A 225 -9.60 1.45 -10.39
CA HIS A 225 -9.28 0.03 -10.50
C HIS A 225 -10.01 -0.57 -11.70
N ASN A 226 -9.32 -1.38 -12.49
CA ASN A 226 -10.02 -2.29 -13.40
C ASN A 226 -10.68 -3.39 -12.56
N THR A 227 -11.99 -3.28 -12.39
CA THR A 227 -12.75 -4.01 -11.38
C THR A 227 -13.69 -4.98 -12.05
N ASN A 228 -13.67 -6.25 -11.61
CA ASN A 228 -14.67 -7.22 -12.02
C ASN A 228 -15.97 -6.97 -11.26
N ILE A 229 -16.91 -6.27 -11.89
CA ILE A 229 -18.09 -5.68 -11.23
C ILE A 229 -19.40 -6.26 -11.73
N SER A 230 -20.38 -6.32 -10.83
CA SER A 230 -21.79 -6.62 -11.09
C SER A 230 -22.67 -5.80 -10.16
N ALA A 231 -23.97 -5.77 -10.43
CA ALA A 231 -24.97 -5.15 -9.55
C ALA A 231 -25.04 -5.74 -8.13
N SER A 232 -24.42 -6.90 -7.86
CA SER A 232 -24.44 -7.56 -6.54
C SER A 232 -23.07 -7.78 -5.92
N GLY A 233 -22.00 -7.26 -6.52
CA GLY A 233 -20.67 -7.43 -5.95
C GLY A 233 -19.55 -7.08 -6.89
N VAL A 234 -18.33 -7.06 -6.34
CA VAL A 234 -17.09 -6.65 -7.01
C VAL A 234 -15.99 -7.64 -6.72
N ALA A 235 -14.98 -7.69 -7.58
CA ALA A 235 -13.70 -8.29 -7.27
C ALA A 235 -12.56 -7.48 -7.86
N LEU A 236 -11.50 -7.31 -7.07
CA LEU A 236 -10.37 -6.47 -7.40
C LEU A 236 -9.11 -6.99 -6.71
N HIS A 237 -7.97 -6.47 -7.14
CA HIS A 237 -6.66 -6.86 -6.62
C HIS A 237 -6.17 -5.85 -5.59
N PHE A 238 -5.66 -6.35 -4.48
CA PHE A 238 -5.09 -5.57 -3.40
C PHE A 238 -3.67 -6.05 -3.08
N ASN A 239 -2.83 -5.13 -2.63
CA ASN A 239 -1.52 -5.39 -2.04
C ASN A 239 -1.57 -5.47 -0.49
N LYS A 240 -2.77 -5.61 0.06
CA LYS A 240 -3.10 -5.86 1.48
C LYS A 240 -4.13 -6.98 1.56
N GLN A 241 -4.26 -7.57 2.73
CA GLN A 241 -5.11 -8.74 2.94
C GLN A 241 -6.29 -8.40 3.87
N PHE A 242 -7.47 -8.85 3.44
CA PHE A 242 -8.72 -8.80 4.21
C PHE A 242 -9.04 -10.19 4.76
N LYS A 243 -9.79 -10.26 5.86
CA LYS A 243 -10.21 -11.56 6.41
C LYS A 243 -11.41 -12.09 5.63
N LEU A 244 -11.44 -13.40 5.39
CA LEU A 244 -12.59 -14.04 4.78
C LEU A 244 -13.83 -13.85 5.67
N PHE A 245 -14.97 -13.57 5.05
CA PHE A 245 -16.25 -13.24 5.69
C PHE A 245 -16.30 -11.94 6.50
N GLU A 246 -15.23 -11.12 6.45
CA GLU A 246 -15.22 -9.79 7.04
C GLU A 246 -16.25 -8.88 6.38
N LYS A 247 -16.93 -8.07 7.19
CA LYS A 247 -17.86 -7.05 6.72
C LYS A 247 -17.09 -5.81 6.28
N VAL A 248 -17.43 -5.29 5.12
CA VAL A 248 -16.77 -4.15 4.51
C VAL A 248 -17.78 -3.12 4.00
N ASP A 249 -17.39 -1.86 4.11
CA ASP A 249 -18.05 -0.75 3.45
C ASP A 249 -17.44 -0.61 2.05
N VAL A 250 -18.27 -0.68 1.01
CA VAL A 250 -17.87 -0.49 -0.37
C VAL A 250 -18.46 0.81 -0.89
N MET A 251 -17.60 1.75 -1.26
CA MET A 251 -17.99 3.00 -1.87
C MET A 251 -17.51 3.06 -3.32
N ILE A 252 -18.40 3.42 -4.23
CA ILE A 252 -18.12 3.45 -5.67
C ILE A 252 -18.47 4.83 -6.20
N GLN A 253 -17.52 5.53 -6.81
CA GLN A 253 -17.79 6.81 -7.47
C GLN A 253 -18.09 6.57 -8.95
N LEU A 254 -19.29 6.96 -9.38
CA LEU A 254 -19.72 6.84 -10.77
C LEU A 254 -18.94 7.83 -11.67
N PRO A 255 -18.48 7.39 -12.86
CA PRO A 255 -17.67 8.21 -13.75
C PRO A 255 -18.32 9.52 -14.22
N LEU A 256 -19.60 9.49 -14.60
CA LEU A 256 -20.29 10.63 -15.23
C LEU A 256 -20.69 11.71 -14.23
N ASN A 257 -21.56 11.37 -13.26
CA ASN A 257 -22.17 12.34 -12.35
C ASN A 257 -21.38 12.51 -11.03
N LYS A 258 -20.26 11.78 -10.86
CA LYS A 258 -19.44 11.76 -9.65
C LYS A 258 -20.18 11.36 -8.37
N GLU A 259 -21.38 10.79 -8.50
CA GLU A 259 -22.16 10.30 -7.38
C GLU A 259 -21.45 9.11 -6.73
N ILE A 260 -21.51 9.07 -5.39
CA ILE A 260 -20.94 7.98 -4.61
C ILE A 260 -22.07 7.04 -4.19
N LEU A 261 -21.97 5.80 -4.64
CA LEU A 261 -22.84 4.72 -4.21
C LEU A 261 -22.20 4.03 -3.00
N PHE A 262 -23.01 3.73 -1.99
CA PHE A 262 -22.57 3.03 -0.80
C PHE A 262 -23.24 1.66 -0.73
N PHE A 263 -22.44 0.63 -0.47
CA PHE A 263 -22.89 -0.74 -0.30
C PHE A 263 -22.23 -1.34 0.95
N ASN A 264 -23.03 -2.01 1.78
CA ASN A 264 -22.49 -2.96 2.75
C ASN A 264 -22.11 -4.23 1.99
N GLY A 265 -21.02 -4.88 2.38
CA GLY A 265 -20.60 -6.12 1.76
C GLY A 265 -19.87 -7.07 2.69
N SER A 266 -19.64 -8.27 2.18
CA SER A 266 -18.85 -9.31 2.83
C SER A 266 -17.76 -9.81 1.90
N ILE A 267 -16.56 -10.02 2.42
CA ILE A 267 -15.50 -10.74 1.71
C ILE A 267 -15.92 -12.20 1.55
N VAL A 268 -16.07 -12.68 0.32
CA VAL A 268 -16.55 -14.05 0.03
C VAL A 268 -15.50 -14.95 -0.61
N ASP A 269 -14.42 -14.38 -1.15
CA ASP A 269 -13.30 -15.12 -1.75
C ASP A 269 -12.04 -14.26 -1.67
N THR A 270 -10.93 -14.87 -1.28
CA THR A 270 -9.59 -14.27 -1.32
C THR A 270 -8.64 -15.26 -1.99
N ARG A 271 -7.95 -14.84 -3.05
CA ARG A 271 -7.01 -15.70 -3.79
C ARG A 271 -5.73 -14.96 -4.08
N LYS A 272 -4.59 -15.55 -3.71
CA LYS A 272 -3.26 -15.07 -4.10
C LYS A 272 -3.14 -15.11 -5.63
N MET A 273 -2.64 -14.03 -6.21
CA MET A 273 -2.39 -13.93 -7.65
C MET A 273 -1.15 -14.73 -8.04
N ALA A 274 -1.03 -15.06 -9.33
CA ALA A 274 0.07 -15.88 -9.85
C ALA A 274 1.46 -15.24 -9.64
N ASP A 275 1.52 -13.90 -9.60
CA ASP A 275 2.75 -13.16 -9.30
C ASP A 275 3.15 -13.20 -7.82
N GLY A 276 2.25 -13.68 -6.94
CA GLY A 276 2.44 -13.73 -5.50
C GLY A 276 2.51 -12.37 -4.81
N LYS A 277 2.21 -11.26 -5.49
CA LYS A 277 2.36 -9.89 -4.96
C LYS A 277 1.05 -9.23 -4.58
N GLN A 278 -0.07 -9.80 -5.02
CA GLN A 278 -1.41 -9.28 -4.80
C GLN A 278 -2.37 -10.39 -4.43
N GLU A 279 -3.45 -10.02 -3.75
CA GLU A 279 -4.61 -10.88 -3.53
C GLU A 279 -5.81 -10.34 -4.29
N ARG A 280 -6.47 -11.24 -5.03
CA ARG A 280 -7.79 -10.98 -5.57
C ARG A 280 -8.80 -11.16 -4.44
N VAL A 281 -9.52 -10.09 -4.13
CA VAL A 281 -10.57 -10.06 -3.11
C VAL A 281 -11.90 -9.92 -3.81
N ALA A 282 -12.82 -10.86 -3.59
CA ALA A 282 -14.19 -10.78 -4.07
C ALA A 282 -15.14 -10.44 -2.91
N ILE A 283 -16.03 -9.50 -3.18
CA ILE A 283 -16.96 -8.92 -2.23
C ILE A 283 -18.37 -9.11 -2.77
N ASN A 284 -19.24 -9.68 -1.95
CA ASN A 284 -20.67 -9.70 -2.22
C ASN A 284 -21.33 -8.51 -1.53
N PHE A 285 -22.25 -7.82 -2.21
CA PHE A 285 -23.05 -6.77 -1.58
C PHE A 285 -24.15 -7.40 -0.74
N ASP A 286 -24.22 -7.01 0.53
CA ASP A 286 -25.18 -7.52 1.50
C ASP A 286 -26.45 -6.69 1.42
N PHE A 287 -27.50 -7.29 0.86
CA PHE A 287 -28.83 -6.66 0.72
C PHE A 287 -28.77 -5.21 0.19
N PRO A 288 -28.17 -4.99 -1.00
CA PRO A 288 -28.00 -3.64 -1.54
C PRO A 288 -29.37 -2.97 -1.70
N ASP A 289 -29.45 -1.67 -1.39
CA ASP A 289 -30.67 -0.93 -1.63
C ASP A 289 -30.96 -0.89 -3.14
N GLY A 290 -32.23 -1.05 -3.50
CA GLY A 290 -32.62 -1.14 -4.91
C GLY A 290 -32.23 0.09 -5.73
N LYS A 291 -32.13 1.27 -5.09
CA LYS A 291 -31.77 2.52 -5.77
C LYS A 291 -30.31 2.50 -6.21
N ASN A 292 -29.37 2.25 -5.30
CA ASN A 292 -27.94 2.19 -5.62
C ASN A 292 -27.62 1.01 -6.53
N GLN A 293 -28.27 -0.15 -6.31
CA GLN A 293 -28.12 -1.31 -7.19
C GLN A 293 -28.53 -0.98 -8.63
N ASN A 294 -29.68 -0.33 -8.83
CA ASN A 294 -30.15 0.07 -10.16
C ASN A 294 -29.22 1.09 -10.81
N LYS A 295 -28.72 2.07 -10.05
CA LYS A 295 -27.74 3.05 -10.57
C LYS A 295 -26.46 2.38 -11.05
N LEU A 296 -25.91 1.47 -10.26
CA LEU A 296 -24.72 0.72 -10.64
C LEU A 296 -24.99 -0.15 -11.87
N GLN A 297 -26.14 -0.83 -11.92
CA GLN A 297 -26.51 -1.65 -13.08
C GLN A 297 -26.63 -0.81 -14.36
N ASN A 298 -27.25 0.36 -14.30
CA ASN A 298 -27.37 1.26 -15.44
C ASN A 298 -25.99 1.73 -15.93
N GLU A 299 -25.08 2.02 -14.99
CA GLU A 299 -23.71 2.43 -15.33
C GLU A 299 -22.92 1.28 -16.00
N ILE A 300 -23.06 0.05 -15.49
CA ILE A 300 -22.48 -1.16 -16.10
C ILE A 300 -22.98 -1.31 -17.54
N GLN A 301 -24.30 -1.24 -17.74
CA GLN A 301 -24.92 -1.36 -19.06
C GLN A 301 -24.48 -0.25 -20.01
N ARG A 302 -24.36 0.99 -19.51
CA ARG A 302 -23.84 2.12 -20.28
C ARG A 302 -22.43 1.82 -20.78
N PHE A 303 -21.53 1.40 -19.89
CA PHE A 303 -20.16 1.04 -20.23
C PHE A 303 -20.09 -0.11 -21.25
N GLU A 304 -20.90 -1.16 -21.09
CA GLU A 304 -20.98 -2.25 -22.07
C GLU A 304 -21.38 -1.76 -23.47
N ILE A 305 -22.36 -0.85 -23.56
CA ILE A 305 -22.78 -0.27 -24.84
C ILE A 305 -21.66 0.58 -25.45
N GLU A 306 -20.99 1.40 -24.64
CA GLU A 306 -19.85 2.22 -25.08
C GLU A 306 -18.72 1.36 -25.66
N GLU A 307 -18.35 0.28 -24.98
CA GLU A 307 -17.31 -0.65 -25.46
C GLU A 307 -17.77 -1.39 -26.73
N CYS A 308 -18.99 -1.94 -26.74
CA CYS A 308 -19.47 -2.75 -27.86
C CYS A 308 -19.73 -1.93 -29.13
N MET A 309 -20.20 -0.69 -29.00
CA MET A 309 -20.49 0.18 -30.14
C MET A 309 -19.34 1.14 -30.46
N SER A 310 -18.29 1.19 -29.63
CA SER A 310 -17.20 2.17 -29.74
C SER A 310 -17.70 3.62 -29.79
N ILE A 311 -18.72 3.93 -28.98
CA ILE A 311 -19.33 5.26 -28.84
C ILE A 311 -19.13 5.80 -27.42
N LYS A 312 -19.32 7.11 -27.24
CA LYS A 312 -19.37 7.75 -25.92
C LYS A 312 -20.78 8.21 -25.62
N LEU A 313 -21.39 7.66 -24.57
CA LEU A 313 -22.69 8.05 -24.05
C LEU A 313 -22.47 9.08 -22.94
N THR A 314 -22.82 10.34 -23.23
CA THR A 314 -22.74 11.48 -22.30
C THR A 314 -23.91 11.52 -21.34
#